data_AF-A0A061NQR2-F1
#
_entry.id   AF-A0A061NQR2-F1
#
_cell.length_a   1.000
_cell.length_b   1.000
_cell.length_c   1.000
_cell.angle_alpha   90.00
_cell.angle_beta   90.00
_cell.angle_gamma   90.00
#
_symmetry.space_group_name_H-M   'P 1'
#
loop_
_entity.id
_entity.type
_entity.pdbx_description
1 polymer ?
#
loop_
_entity_poly.entity_id
_entity_poly.type
_entity_poly.pdbx_seq_one_letter_code
_entity_poly.pdbx_strand_id
1 'polypeptide(L)'
;MEKRALTINDLSELKRISDIQIHPDGNQYIYVQTSVNEQESYNSHLYVGQLQEQAISHAWTFGDVKDHNPHYSPDGKSVVFLSNRSGTSQLWMMPTTGGEPQQLTFLRHGAGAPIWSPDGQQLLFSAPVATGTIVYNEGERTREEKKRSTGKEGKRTSSRNKTKIQIRCKRLS
;
A
#
# COMPACT_ATOMS: atom_id res chain seq x y z
N MET A 1 -13.60 34.77 11.23
CA MET A 1 -13.52 33.58 12.12
C MET A 1 -13.42 34.08 13.54
N GLU A 2 -14.42 33.80 14.36
CA GLU A 2 -14.28 33.97 15.82
C GLU A 2 -13.33 32.90 16.35
N LYS A 3 -12.40 33.31 17.21
CA LYS A 3 -11.49 32.39 17.87
C LYS A 3 -12.24 31.72 19.02
N ARG A 4 -12.23 30.39 19.07
CA ARG A 4 -12.78 29.60 20.18
C ARG A 4 -11.73 28.65 20.76
N ALA A 5 -11.96 28.16 21.97
CA ALA A 5 -11.12 27.13 22.57
C ALA A 5 -11.21 25.81 21.78
N LEU A 6 -10.11 25.05 21.78
CA LEU A 6 -10.06 23.69 21.28
C LEU A 6 -10.90 22.78 22.19
N THR A 7 -11.65 21.89 21.56
CA THR A 7 -12.49 20.87 22.16
C THR A 7 -11.99 19.49 21.73
N ILE A 8 -12.47 18.42 22.34
CA ILE A 8 -12.11 17.05 21.94
C ILE A 8 -12.54 16.73 20.51
N ASN A 9 -13.66 17.32 20.04
CA ASN A 9 -14.17 17.12 18.68
C ASN A 9 -13.23 17.71 17.62
N ASP A 10 -12.48 18.75 17.97
CA ASP A 10 -11.47 19.31 17.06
C ASP A 10 -10.35 18.30 16.79
N LEU A 11 -10.04 17.43 17.77
CA LEU A 11 -9.02 16.40 17.61
C LEU A 11 -9.46 15.31 16.61
N SER A 12 -10.77 15.01 16.52
CA SER A 12 -11.29 14.07 15.51
C SER A 12 -11.30 14.64 14.10
N GLU A 13 -11.35 15.96 13.95
CA GLU A 13 -11.30 16.64 12.64
C GLU A 13 -9.87 16.80 12.09
N LEU A 14 -8.84 16.49 12.90
CA LEU A 14 -7.45 16.61 12.49
C LEU A 14 -7.11 15.65 11.34
N LYS A 15 -6.67 16.24 10.23
CA LYS A 15 -6.09 15.52 9.10
C LYS A 15 -4.58 15.43 9.30
N ARG A 16 -4.08 14.20 9.44
CA ARG A 16 -2.64 13.93 9.53
C ARG A 16 -2.09 13.65 8.13
N ILE A 17 -1.08 14.40 7.71
CA ILE A 17 -0.36 14.18 6.45
C ILE A 17 0.93 13.40 6.75
N SER A 18 1.24 12.42 5.90
CA SER A 18 2.48 11.63 5.99
C SER A 18 2.90 11.10 4.61
N ASP A 19 4.11 10.52 4.53
CA ASP A 19 4.63 9.79 3.35
C ASP A 19 4.45 10.54 2.03
N ILE A 20 4.94 11.77 1.97
CA ILE A 20 4.95 12.56 0.73
C ILE A 20 6.00 11.96 -0.23
N GLN A 21 5.66 11.81 -1.51
CA GLN A 21 6.56 11.45 -2.59
C GLN A 21 6.35 12.40 -3.77
N ILE A 22 7.44 12.79 -4.43
CA ILE A 22 7.39 13.59 -5.65
C ILE A 22 7.41 12.63 -6.84
N HIS A 23 6.56 12.87 -7.82
CA HIS A 23 6.53 12.12 -9.08
C HIS A 23 7.85 12.32 -9.84
N PRO A 24 8.40 11.29 -10.54
CA PRO A 24 9.71 11.39 -11.19
C PRO A 24 9.87 12.54 -12.20
N ASP A 25 8.79 12.99 -12.83
CA ASP A 25 8.83 14.15 -13.75
C ASP A 25 8.90 15.52 -13.04
N GLY A 26 8.73 15.55 -11.71
CA GLY A 26 8.76 16.77 -10.91
C GLY A 26 7.50 17.66 -10.99
N ASN A 27 6.41 17.21 -11.60
CA ASN A 27 5.19 18.00 -11.77
C ASN A 27 4.11 17.70 -10.73
N GLN A 28 4.12 16.51 -10.15
CA GLN A 28 3.08 16.05 -9.22
C GLN A 28 3.71 15.53 -7.92
N TYR A 29 2.92 15.52 -6.84
CA TYR A 29 3.23 14.80 -5.62
C TYR A 29 2.05 13.97 -5.15
N ILE A 30 2.36 12.89 -4.44
CA ILE A 30 1.41 12.04 -3.73
C ILE A 30 1.73 12.08 -2.24
N TYR A 31 0.72 12.01 -1.40
CA TYR A 31 0.89 11.91 0.04
C TYR A 31 -0.23 11.08 0.66
N VAL A 32 -0.01 10.63 1.89
CA VAL A 32 -1.01 9.92 2.69
C VAL A 32 -1.70 10.92 3.60
N GLN A 33 -3.03 10.99 3.53
CA GLN A 33 -3.84 11.71 4.51
C GLN A 33 -4.57 10.70 5.39
N THR A 34 -4.39 10.80 6.70
CA THR A 34 -5.12 10.01 7.71
C THR A 34 -6.16 10.90 8.39
N SER A 35 -7.38 10.39 8.56
CA SER A 35 -8.45 11.04 9.32
C SER A 35 -9.27 9.99 10.08
N VAL A 36 -10.01 10.45 11.08
CA VAL A 36 -10.99 9.60 11.78
C VAL A 36 -12.25 9.49 10.91
N ASN A 37 -12.79 8.28 10.79
CA ASN A 37 -14.02 7.97 10.05
C ASN A 37 -15.25 8.03 10.98
N GLU A 38 -16.44 7.79 10.42
CA GLU A 38 -17.71 7.81 11.17
C GLU A 38 -17.78 6.72 12.26
N GLN A 39 -17.01 5.65 12.12
CA GLN A 39 -16.89 4.54 13.06
C GLN A 39 -15.79 4.76 14.11
N GLU A 40 -15.29 5.99 14.27
CA GLU A 40 -14.20 6.36 15.19
C GLU A 40 -12.89 5.58 14.97
N SER A 41 -12.70 5.03 13.76
CA SER A 41 -11.48 4.38 13.33
C SER A 41 -10.68 5.29 12.39
N TYR A 42 -9.39 5.04 12.28
CA TYR A 42 -8.53 5.76 11.34
C TYR A 42 -8.64 5.18 9.93
N ASN A 43 -8.90 6.03 8.95
CA ASN A 43 -8.71 5.73 7.53
C ASN A 43 -7.55 6.53 6.98
N SER A 44 -6.87 5.95 5.99
CA SER A 44 -5.80 6.65 5.29
C SER A 44 -5.94 6.44 3.80
N HIS A 45 -5.78 7.53 3.05
CA HIS A 45 -5.93 7.55 1.61
C HIS A 45 -4.76 8.28 0.95
N LEU A 46 -4.50 7.90 -0.29
CA LEU A 46 -3.56 8.60 -1.15
C LEU A 46 -4.25 9.83 -1.73
N TYR A 47 -3.59 10.98 -1.56
CA TYR A 47 -3.98 12.25 -2.15
C TYR A 47 -2.90 12.74 -3.08
N VAL A 48 -3.31 13.43 -4.14
CA VAL A 48 -2.43 13.89 -5.19
C VAL A 48 -2.65 15.36 -5.50
N GLY A 49 -1.54 16.09 -5.63
CA GLY A 49 -1.51 17.50 -5.97
C GLY A 49 -0.45 17.83 -7.02
N GLN A 50 -0.63 18.97 -7.69
CA GLN A 50 0.32 19.49 -8.68
C GLN A 50 1.32 20.43 -8.00
N LEU A 51 2.57 20.45 -8.46
CA LEU A 51 3.64 21.30 -7.90
C LEU A 51 3.62 22.72 -8.48
N GLN A 52 3.29 22.86 -9.77
CA GLN A 52 3.37 24.16 -10.46
C GLN A 52 2.09 24.99 -10.30
N GLU A 53 0.98 24.35 -9.96
CA GLU A 53 -0.31 25.00 -9.75
C GLU A 53 -0.69 24.86 -8.29
N GLN A 54 -1.21 25.93 -7.68
CA GLN A 54 -1.89 25.86 -6.38
C GLN A 54 -3.28 25.22 -6.55
N ALA A 55 -3.30 24.00 -7.09
CA ALA A 55 -4.47 23.18 -7.23
C ALA A 55 -4.78 22.46 -5.91
N ILE A 56 -6.06 22.30 -5.62
CA ILE A 56 -6.53 21.51 -4.47
C ILE A 56 -6.16 20.05 -4.73
N SER A 57 -5.48 19.43 -3.76
CA SER A 57 -5.19 18.00 -3.82
C SER A 57 -6.47 17.18 -3.76
N HIS A 58 -6.57 16.14 -4.58
CA HIS A 58 -7.73 15.25 -4.64
C HIS A 58 -7.33 13.84 -4.22
N ALA A 59 -8.27 13.09 -3.66
CA ALA A 59 -8.05 11.70 -3.28
C ALA A 59 -7.98 10.82 -4.54
N TRP A 60 -7.03 9.89 -4.55
CA TRP A 60 -6.94 8.82 -5.55
C TRP A 60 -7.52 7.49 -5.06
N THR A 61 -7.63 7.33 -3.75
CA THR A 61 -8.17 6.13 -3.11
C THR A 61 -9.28 6.50 -2.13
N PHE A 62 -10.22 5.58 -1.92
CA PHE A 62 -11.45 5.83 -1.15
C PHE A 62 -11.88 4.59 -0.37
N GLY A 63 -12.87 4.76 0.51
CA GLY A 63 -13.53 3.68 1.24
C GLY A 63 -13.04 3.53 2.68
N ASP A 64 -13.50 2.48 3.36
CA ASP A 64 -13.11 2.21 4.75
C ASP A 64 -11.80 1.42 4.83
N VAL A 65 -10.70 2.06 4.41
CA VAL A 65 -9.41 1.41 4.19
C VAL A 65 -8.24 2.25 4.72
N LYS A 66 -7.10 1.57 4.87
CA LYS A 66 -5.82 2.14 5.30
C LYS A 66 -4.79 1.97 4.19
N ASP A 67 -4.70 2.96 3.32
CA ASP A 67 -3.72 3.06 2.25
C ASP A 67 -2.49 3.85 2.72
N HIS A 68 -1.29 3.31 2.52
CA HIS A 68 -0.04 3.86 3.06
C HIS A 68 1.21 3.40 2.28
N ASN A 69 2.37 4.04 2.56
CA ASN A 69 3.65 3.81 1.88
C ASN A 69 3.56 3.81 0.34
N PRO A 70 3.04 4.89 -0.28
CA PRO A 70 3.07 5.01 -1.73
C PRO A 70 4.50 5.18 -2.24
N HIS A 71 4.80 4.56 -3.37
CA HIS A 71 6.03 4.79 -4.13
C HIS A 71 5.73 4.81 -5.64
N TYR A 72 6.08 5.91 -6.30
CA TYR A 72 6.08 5.98 -7.74
C TYR A 72 7.08 4.97 -8.32
N SER A 73 6.71 4.35 -9.45
CA SER A 73 7.66 3.58 -10.26
C SER A 73 8.74 4.50 -10.82
N PRO A 74 9.96 4.00 -11.09
CA PRO A 74 11.04 4.81 -11.64
C PRO A 74 10.70 5.49 -12.98
N ASP A 75 9.81 4.88 -13.77
CA ASP A 75 9.30 5.45 -15.03
C ASP A 75 8.12 6.42 -14.85
N GLY A 76 7.65 6.63 -13.62
CA GLY A 76 6.53 7.52 -13.29
C GLY A 76 5.16 7.03 -13.77
N LYS A 77 5.03 5.81 -14.30
CA LYS A 77 3.74 5.36 -14.88
C LYS A 77 2.79 4.73 -13.87
N SER A 78 3.30 4.33 -12.71
CA SER A 78 2.49 3.65 -11.69
C SER A 78 2.88 4.06 -10.28
N VAL A 79 1.96 3.86 -9.34
CA VAL A 79 2.21 3.93 -7.90
C VAL A 79 1.95 2.56 -7.31
N VAL A 80 2.93 2.02 -6.57
CA VAL A 80 2.70 0.90 -5.66
C VAL A 80 2.42 1.44 -4.27
N PHE A 81 1.54 0.80 -3.52
CA PHE A 81 1.21 1.18 -2.15
C PHE A 81 0.69 -0.03 -1.38
N LEU A 82 0.60 0.10 -0.06
CA LEU A 82 -0.02 -0.90 0.80
C LEU A 82 -1.49 -0.55 1.06
N SER A 83 -2.38 -1.55 1.00
CA SER A 83 -3.79 -1.41 1.36
C SER A 83 -4.32 -2.64 2.08
N ASN A 84 -5.14 -2.42 3.12
CA ASN A 84 -5.88 -3.47 3.83
C ASN A 84 -7.25 -3.79 3.22
N ARG A 85 -7.58 -3.27 2.03
CA ARG A 85 -8.90 -3.44 1.40
C ARG A 85 -9.32 -4.90 1.14
N SER A 86 -8.38 -5.84 1.12
CA SER A 86 -8.63 -7.30 1.05
C SER A 86 -8.50 -8.01 2.40
N GLY A 87 -8.63 -7.26 3.50
CA GLY A 87 -8.65 -7.75 4.89
C GLY A 87 -7.30 -7.66 5.62
N THR A 88 -6.18 -7.92 4.93
CA THR A 88 -4.82 -7.70 5.46
C THR A 88 -4.06 -6.76 4.54
N SER A 89 -3.01 -6.09 5.04
CA SER A 89 -2.21 -5.18 4.20
C SER A 89 -1.55 -5.95 3.06
N GLN A 90 -1.85 -5.60 1.81
CA GLN A 90 -1.25 -6.20 0.61
C GLN A 90 -0.65 -5.10 -0.25
N LEU A 91 0.23 -5.47 -1.18
CA LEU A 91 0.70 -4.58 -2.23
C LEU A 91 -0.39 -4.40 -3.27
N TRP A 92 -0.66 -3.15 -3.61
CA TRP A 92 -1.56 -2.71 -4.68
C TRP A 92 -0.80 -1.77 -5.60
N MET A 93 -1.22 -1.73 -6.85
CA MET A 93 -0.63 -0.86 -7.85
C MET A 93 -1.71 -0.22 -8.70
N MET A 94 -1.52 1.04 -9.06
CA MET A 94 -2.41 1.77 -9.96
C MET A 94 -1.63 2.68 -10.90
N PRO A 95 -2.19 3.05 -12.06
CA PRO A 95 -1.59 4.04 -12.95
C PRO A 95 -1.50 5.43 -12.30
N THR A 96 -0.47 6.21 -12.67
CA THR A 96 -0.35 7.63 -12.23
C THR A 96 -1.33 8.57 -12.90
N THR A 97 -2.05 8.11 -13.91
CA THR A 97 -3.22 8.80 -14.47
C THR A 97 -4.49 8.58 -13.65
N GLY A 98 -4.42 7.84 -12.55
CA GLY A 98 -5.57 7.37 -11.79
C GLY A 98 -6.14 6.04 -12.31
N GLY A 99 -7.28 5.62 -11.74
CA GLY A 99 -7.99 4.40 -12.10
C GLY A 99 -8.09 3.39 -10.95
N GLU A 100 -8.62 2.20 -11.26
CA GLU A 100 -8.81 1.15 -10.26
C GLU A 100 -7.48 0.48 -9.88
N PRO A 101 -7.17 0.37 -8.57
CA PRO A 101 -5.94 -0.31 -8.17
C PRO A 101 -6.02 -1.84 -8.29
N GLN A 102 -4.96 -2.44 -8.81
CA GLN A 102 -4.79 -3.88 -8.94
C GLN A 102 -4.01 -4.45 -7.75
N GLN A 103 -4.49 -5.56 -7.19
CA GLN A 103 -3.79 -6.30 -6.14
C GLN A 103 -2.59 -7.09 -6.70
N LEU A 104 -1.41 -6.94 -6.10
CA LEU A 104 -0.18 -7.64 -6.48
C LEU A 104 0.13 -8.83 -5.57
N THR A 105 -0.21 -8.76 -4.28
CA THR A 105 0.07 -9.83 -3.31
C THR A 105 -1.19 -10.43 -2.69
N PHE A 106 -1.12 -11.71 -2.35
CA PHE A 106 -2.20 -12.49 -1.72
C PHE A 106 -1.67 -13.27 -0.52
N LEU A 107 -1.00 -12.56 0.39
CA LEU A 107 -0.25 -13.18 1.49
C LEU A 107 -1.11 -13.28 2.75
N ARG A 108 -1.14 -14.46 3.39
CA ARG A 108 -1.96 -14.71 4.59
C ARG A 108 -1.75 -13.70 5.72
N HIS A 109 -0.52 -13.22 5.90
CA HIS A 109 -0.13 -12.31 6.98
C HIS A 109 0.21 -10.90 6.49
N GLY A 110 -0.14 -10.59 5.24
CA GLY A 110 0.14 -9.31 4.62
C GLY A 110 1.55 -9.14 4.07
N ALA A 111 1.72 -8.04 3.35
CA ALA A 111 2.98 -7.51 2.86
C ALA A 111 3.40 -6.28 3.68
N GLY A 112 4.69 -6.03 3.72
CA GLY A 112 5.30 -4.81 4.26
C GLY A 112 5.71 -3.86 3.15
N ALA A 113 6.28 -2.71 3.54
CA ALA A 113 6.58 -1.60 2.64
C ALA A 113 7.40 -2.05 1.42
N PRO A 114 6.94 -1.73 0.20
CA PRO A 114 7.65 -2.04 -1.03
C PRO A 114 8.77 -1.03 -1.32
N ILE A 115 9.80 -1.48 -2.03
CA ILE A 115 10.75 -0.61 -2.74
C ILE A 115 10.89 -1.10 -4.19
N TRP A 116 10.95 -0.16 -5.13
CA TRP A 116 11.20 -0.46 -6.53
C TRP A 116 12.67 -0.78 -6.78
N SER A 117 12.94 -1.70 -7.70
CA SER A 117 14.25 -1.79 -8.33
C SER A 117 14.50 -0.55 -9.20
N PRO A 118 15.76 -0.10 -9.38
CA PRO A 118 16.06 1.10 -10.17
C PRO A 118 15.56 1.05 -11.62
N ASP A 119 15.47 -0.15 -12.19
CA ASP A 119 14.96 -0.39 -13.55
C ASP A 119 13.42 -0.50 -13.63
N GLY A 120 12.71 -0.42 -12.51
CA GLY A 120 11.26 -0.50 -12.42
C GLY A 120 10.67 -1.88 -12.72
N GLN A 121 11.50 -2.92 -12.87
CA GLN A 121 11.03 -4.26 -13.25
C GLN A 121 10.64 -5.13 -12.04
N GLN A 122 11.07 -4.76 -10.84
CA GLN A 122 10.90 -5.58 -9.64
C GLN A 122 10.51 -4.74 -8.44
N LEU A 123 9.81 -5.39 -7.51
CA LEU A 123 9.50 -4.86 -6.18
C LEU A 123 10.14 -5.76 -5.13
N LEU A 124 10.91 -5.17 -4.21
CA LEU A 124 11.35 -5.82 -2.99
C LEU A 124 10.41 -5.42 -1.86
N PHE A 125 9.97 -6.39 -1.06
CA PHE A 125 9.15 -6.12 0.12
C PHE A 125 9.42 -7.18 1.20
N SER A 126 8.93 -6.92 2.41
CA SER A 126 8.99 -7.89 3.50
C SER A 126 7.63 -8.54 3.71
N ALA A 127 7.59 -9.79 4.15
CA ALA A 127 6.35 -10.42 4.60
C ALA A 127 6.58 -11.24 5.88
N PRO A 128 5.62 -11.25 6.82
CA PRO A 128 5.63 -12.20 7.91
C PRO A 128 5.39 -13.61 7.35
N VAL A 129 6.27 -14.53 7.72
CA VAL A 129 6.10 -15.96 7.41
C VAL A 129 5.75 -16.69 8.69
N ALA A 130 4.92 -17.74 8.60
CA ALA A 130 4.67 -18.58 9.75
C ALA A 130 5.98 -19.25 10.18
N THR A 131 6.24 -19.27 11.49
CA THR A 131 7.42 -19.91 12.06
C THR A 131 7.42 -21.39 11.69
N GLY A 132 8.49 -21.87 11.06
CA GLY A 132 8.61 -23.25 10.56
C GLY A 132 8.33 -23.44 9.06
N THR A 133 7.91 -22.40 8.33
CA THR A 133 7.78 -22.45 6.87
C THR A 133 9.14 -22.15 6.21
N ILE A 134 9.70 -23.13 5.50
CA ILE A 134 10.82 -22.91 4.59
C ILE A 134 10.23 -22.28 3.32
N VAL A 135 10.53 -21.02 3.06
CA VAL A 135 10.08 -20.34 1.83
C VAL A 135 11.11 -20.61 0.74
N TYR A 136 10.75 -21.44 -0.23
CA TYR A 136 11.49 -21.56 -1.48
C TYR A 136 11.14 -20.38 -2.39
N ASN A 137 12.12 -19.90 -3.17
CA ASN A 137 11.91 -18.88 -4.18
C ASN A 137 11.10 -19.48 -5.33
N GLU A 138 9.77 -19.48 -5.21
CA GLU A 138 8.90 -20.03 -6.24
C GLU A 138 8.62 -18.95 -7.29
N GLY A 139 9.32 -19.08 -8.42
CA GLY A 139 8.95 -18.40 -9.66
C GLY A 139 7.48 -18.64 -9.99
N GLU A 140 6.84 -17.62 -10.57
CA GLU A 140 5.42 -17.48 -10.91
C GLU A 140 4.66 -18.82 -11.09
N ARG A 141 3.86 -19.23 -10.09
CA ARG A 141 2.88 -20.32 -10.27
C ARG A 141 1.52 -19.78 -10.67
N THR A 142 0.93 -20.43 -11.68
CA THR A 142 -0.37 -20.09 -12.28
C THR A 142 -1.54 -20.43 -11.35
N ARG A 143 -2.71 -19.87 -11.67
CA ARG A 143 -3.93 -19.85 -10.84
C ARG A 143 -4.49 -21.26 -10.54
N GLU A 144 -4.13 -22.28 -11.32
CA GLU A 144 -4.65 -23.66 -11.18
C GLU A 144 -3.89 -24.50 -10.15
N GLU A 145 -2.59 -24.26 -9.93
CA GLU A 145 -1.77 -25.08 -9.02
C GLU A 145 -2.02 -24.75 -7.53
N LYS A 146 -2.48 -23.53 -7.22
CA LYS A 146 -2.79 -23.10 -5.85
C LYS A 146 -3.99 -23.81 -5.22
N LYS A 147 -4.87 -24.44 -6.01
CA LYS A 147 -6.04 -25.19 -5.49
C LYS A 147 -5.68 -26.55 -4.90
N ARG A 148 -4.48 -27.09 -5.14
CA ARG A 148 -4.13 -28.47 -4.75
C ARG A 148 -3.37 -28.60 -3.42
N SER A 149 -2.91 -27.52 -2.79
CA SER A 149 -2.00 -27.60 -1.63
C SER A 149 -2.64 -27.31 -0.26
N THR A 150 -3.96 -27.15 -0.16
CA THR A 150 -4.65 -27.00 1.14
C THR A 150 -4.81 -28.36 1.84
N GLY A 151 -3.81 -28.77 2.61
CA GLY A 151 -3.93 -29.97 3.45
C GLY A 151 -2.70 -30.31 4.27
N LYS A 152 -2.52 -29.65 5.41
CA LYS A 152 -2.22 -30.23 6.75
C LYS A 152 -1.60 -29.19 7.70
N GLU A 153 -2.07 -29.26 8.93
CA GLU A 153 -1.90 -28.30 10.02
C GLU A 153 -0.86 -28.80 11.03
N GLY A 154 -0.21 -27.88 11.75
CA GLY A 154 0.68 -28.21 12.87
C GLY A 154 0.98 -26.99 13.74
N LYS A 155 0.47 -26.99 14.98
CA LYS A 155 0.71 -25.98 16.02
C LYS A 155 2.19 -25.97 16.47
N ARG A 156 2.84 -24.80 16.59
CA ARG A 156 3.80 -24.46 17.66
C ARG A 156 4.31 -23.01 17.63
N THR A 157 4.35 -22.43 18.84
CA THR A 157 5.07 -21.27 19.41
C THR A 157 5.56 -20.11 18.51
N SER A 158 5.13 -18.91 18.92
CA SER A 158 5.29 -17.62 18.25
C SER A 158 6.70 -17.02 18.41
N SER A 159 7.44 -16.94 17.31
CA SER A 159 8.45 -15.89 17.08
C SER A 159 8.28 -15.34 15.66
N ARG A 160 8.06 -14.02 15.53
CA ARG A 160 7.82 -13.35 14.24
C ARG A 160 9.12 -13.22 13.44
N ASN A 161 9.35 -14.12 12.48
CA ASN A 161 10.40 -13.96 11.48
C ASN A 161 9.87 -13.19 10.26
N LYS A 162 10.61 -12.18 9.80
CA LYS A 162 10.34 -11.42 8.56
C LYS A 162 11.25 -11.93 7.44
N THR A 163 10.69 -12.21 6.26
CA THR A 163 11.46 -12.64 5.07
C THR A 163 11.36 -11.58 3.96
N LYS A 164 12.45 -11.41 3.19
CA LYS A 164 12.49 -10.55 1.99
C LYS A 164 11.97 -11.32 0.78
N ILE A 165 11.01 -10.76 0.06
CA ILE A 165 10.38 -11.36 -1.12
C ILE A 165 10.45 -10.36 -2.29
N GLN A 166 10.58 -10.88 -3.51
CA GLN A 166 10.58 -10.08 -4.75
C GLN A 166 9.40 -10.46 -5.64
N ILE A 167 8.81 -9.47 -6.31
CA ILE A 167 7.81 -9.67 -7.38
C ILE A 167 8.34 -9.05 -8.67
N ARG A 168 8.16 -9.75 -9.79
CA ARG A 168 8.39 -9.21 -11.13
C ARG A 168 7.15 -8.47 -11.60
N CYS A 169 7.29 -7.19 -11.91
CA CYS A 169 6.20 -6.39 -12.46
C CYS A 169 6.14 -6.59 -13.98
N LYS A 170 4.99 -7.01 -14.51
CA LYS A 170 4.71 -6.98 -15.94
C LYS A 170 4.18 -5.58 -16.29
N ARG A 171 4.71 -4.97 -17.36
CA ARG A 171 4.23 -3.65 -17.83
C ARG A 171 2.73 -3.76 -18.13
N LEU A 172 1.93 -2.92 -17.49
CA LEU A 172 0.56 -2.66 -17.91
C LEU A 172 0.66 -1.91 -19.25
N SER A 173 0.22 -2.56 -20.32
CA SER A 173 0.21 -2.05 -21.70
C SER A 173 -0.99 -1.17 -21.96
#